data_AF-A0A5E6N654-F1
#
_entry.id   AF-A0A5E6N654-F1
#
_cell.length_a   1.000
_cell.length_b   1.000
_cell.length_c   1.000
_cell.angle_alpha   90.00
_cell.angle_beta   90.00
_cell.angle_gamma   90.00
#
_symmetry.space_group_name_H-M   'P 1'
#
loop_
_entity.id
_entity.type
_entity.pdbx_description
1 polymer ?
#
loop_
_entity_poly.entity_id
_entity_poly.type
_entity_poly.pdbx_seq_one_letter_code
_entity_poly.pdbx_strand_id
1 'polypeptide(L)'
;MRVHPTLIPKTRLLANVDGVMNAVLVQRQCGGSTLYYGAGAGDEATASAVIADLVDIIKGSLSRDVLGWQSLEATPYQNQDDIESIFYLRLLATDKPGVLADITAIFCQSPYQCRSSHTKAKLMHKTMRILPLSPTK
;
A
#
# COMPACT_ATOMS: atom_id res chain seq x y z
N MET A 1 3.33 9.07 8.32
CA MET A 1 3.38 8.99 6.84
C MET A 1 4.33 7.85 6.46
N ARG A 2 3.96 6.97 5.52
CA ARG A 2 4.80 5.84 5.08
C ARG A 2 4.65 5.58 3.58
N VAL A 3 5.71 5.11 2.94
CA VAL A 3 5.72 4.61 1.55
C VAL A 3 6.49 3.29 1.53
N HIS A 4 5.85 2.22 1.06
CA HIS A 4 6.48 0.91 0.91
C HIS A 4 5.66 0.04 -0.06
N PRO A 5 6.25 -1.01 -0.65
CA PRO A 5 5.50 -2.01 -1.41
C PRO A 5 4.41 -2.65 -0.53
N THR A 6 3.21 -2.85 -1.08
CA THR A 6 2.08 -3.43 -0.34
C THR A 6 1.26 -4.35 -1.24
N LEU A 7 0.75 -5.44 -0.68
CA LEU A 7 -0.17 -6.33 -1.39
C LEU A 7 -1.59 -5.79 -1.29
N ILE A 8 -2.17 -5.46 -2.45
CA ILE A 8 -3.56 -5.03 -2.56
C ILE A 8 -4.38 -6.17 -3.17
N PRO A 9 -5.55 -6.54 -2.59
CA PRO A 9 -6.42 -7.53 -3.19
C PRO A 9 -6.83 -7.14 -4.61
N LYS A 10 -6.78 -8.09 -5.55
CA LYS A 10 -7.13 -7.85 -6.97
C LYS A 10 -8.56 -7.32 -7.20
N THR A 11 -9.45 -7.51 -6.24
CA THR A 11 -10.82 -6.99 -6.27
C THR A 11 -10.91 -5.49 -6.03
N ARG A 12 -9.84 -4.83 -5.58
CA ARG A 12 -9.79 -3.38 -5.35
C ARG A 12 -9.39 -2.65 -6.62
N LEU A 13 -9.99 -1.48 -6.88
CA LEU A 13 -9.69 -0.66 -8.06
C LEU A 13 -8.21 -0.27 -8.16
N LEU A 14 -7.56 0.06 -7.04
CA LEU A 14 -6.13 0.37 -6.99
C LEU A 14 -5.23 -0.75 -7.50
N ALA A 15 -5.68 -2.01 -7.45
CA ALA A 15 -4.88 -3.15 -7.89
C ALA A 15 -4.81 -3.30 -9.42
N ASN A 16 -5.68 -2.60 -10.17
CA ASN A 16 -5.75 -2.64 -11.63
C ASN A 16 -5.18 -1.36 -12.28
N VAL A 17 -4.40 -0.58 -11.51
CA VAL A 17 -3.71 0.61 -12.00
C VAL A 17 -2.34 0.15 -12.51
N ASP A 18 -2.21 0.07 -13.83
CA ASP A 18 -1.03 -0.47 -14.50
C ASP A 18 -0.37 0.58 -15.42
N GLY A 19 0.89 0.33 -15.78
CA GLY A 19 1.64 1.16 -16.72
C GLY A 19 2.07 2.50 -16.12
N VAL A 20 1.91 3.58 -16.88
CA VAL A 20 2.31 4.96 -16.51
C VAL A 20 1.20 5.73 -15.77
N MET A 21 0.13 5.02 -15.41
CA MET A 21 -1.04 5.60 -14.78
C MET A 21 -0.85 5.67 -13.27
N ASN A 22 -1.28 6.77 -12.67
CA ASN A 22 -1.32 6.98 -11.24
C ASN A 22 -2.77 6.98 -10.75
N ALA A 23 -2.96 6.61 -9.49
CA ALA A 23 -4.25 6.70 -8.85
C ALA A 23 -4.13 7.13 -7.39
N VAL A 24 -5.09 7.95 -6.94
CA VAL A 24 -5.22 8.40 -5.56
C VAL A 24 -6.62 8.05 -5.07
N LEU A 25 -6.69 7.18 -4.06
CA LEU A 25 -7.94 6.84 -3.38
C LEU A 25 -8.05 7.68 -2.10
N VAL A 26 -9.10 8.49 -2.00
CA VAL A 26 -9.40 9.31 -0.82
C VAL A 26 -10.59 8.70 -0.08
N GLN A 27 -10.39 8.33 1.17
CA GLN A 27 -11.46 7.86 2.05
C GLN A 27 -11.97 9.03 2.89
N ARG A 28 -13.28 9.24 2.87
CA ARG A 28 -13.94 10.28 3.66
C ARG A 28 -14.91 9.64 4.64
N GLN A 29 -15.05 10.22 5.81
CA GLN A 29 -16.01 9.76 6.82
C GLN A 29 -17.46 9.86 6.32
N CYS A 30 -17.77 10.89 5.52
CA CYS A 30 -19.05 11.08 4.85
C CYS A 30 -18.83 11.14 3.33
N GLY A 31 -19.70 10.51 2.55
CA GLY A 31 -19.60 10.48 1.08
C GLY A 31 -18.75 9.34 0.50
N GLY A 32 -18.27 8.41 1.33
CA GLY A 32 -17.57 7.21 0.88
C GLY A 32 -16.15 7.45 0.37
N SER A 33 -15.68 6.57 -0.52
CA SER A 33 -14.35 6.65 -1.11
C SER A 33 -14.39 7.17 -2.54
N THR A 34 -13.53 8.13 -2.87
CA THR A 34 -13.35 8.63 -4.24
C THR A 34 -11.99 8.21 -4.79
N LEU A 35 -11.95 7.84 -6.08
CA LEU A 35 -10.73 7.45 -6.78
C LEU A 35 -10.45 8.46 -7.89
N TYR A 36 -9.27 9.05 -7.88
CA TYR A 36 -8.74 9.88 -8.96
C TYR A 36 -7.74 9.04 -9.74
N TYR A 37 -7.92 8.91 -11.05
CA TYR A 37 -7.11 8.06 -11.92
C TYR A 37 -6.71 8.83 -13.18
N GLY A 38 -5.45 8.75 -13.58
CA GLY A 38 -4.94 9.48 -14.74
C GLY A 38 -3.45 9.27 -14.97
N ALA A 39 -2.93 9.82 -16.07
CA ALA A 39 -1.50 9.85 -16.31
C ALA A 39 -0.84 10.75 -15.26
N GLY A 40 0.08 10.20 -14.47
CA GLY A 40 0.76 10.95 -13.42
C GLY A 40 2.16 11.44 -13.79
N ALA A 41 2.63 11.07 -14.98
CA ALA A 41 3.90 11.48 -15.55
C ALA A 41 3.77 11.56 -17.08
N GLY A 42 4.61 12.39 -17.70
CA GLY A 42 4.64 12.61 -19.15
C GLY A 42 4.43 14.08 -19.49
N ASP A 43 5.02 14.49 -20.62
CA ASP A 43 5.14 15.90 -21.01
C ASP A 43 3.78 16.62 -21.04
N GLU A 44 2.78 16.02 -21.70
CA GLU A 44 1.43 16.60 -21.79
C GLU A 44 0.70 16.62 -20.44
N ALA A 45 0.81 15.56 -19.65
CA ALA A 45 0.15 15.45 -18.34
C ALA A 45 0.69 16.50 -17.36
N THR A 46 2.02 16.67 -17.32
CA THR A 46 2.67 17.68 -16.49
C THR A 46 2.40 19.09 -17.01
N ALA A 47 2.47 19.32 -18.33
CA ALA A 47 2.14 20.63 -18.91
C ALA A 47 0.69 21.04 -18.62
N SER A 48 -0.25 20.10 -18.71
CA SER A 48 -1.65 20.35 -18.37
C SER A 48 -1.84 20.80 -16.92
N ALA A 49 -1.12 20.19 -15.96
CA ALA A 49 -1.19 20.59 -14.56
C ALA A 49 -0.66 22.02 -14.36
N VAL A 50 0.47 22.35 -14.98
CA VAL A 50 1.06 23.70 -14.91
C VAL A 50 0.13 24.76 -15.53
N ILE A 51 -0.50 24.46 -16.68
CA ILE A 51 -1.43 25.39 -17.33
C ILE A 51 -2.69 25.59 -16.47
N ALA A 52 -3.20 24.53 -15.83
CA ALA A 52 -4.35 24.64 -14.94
C ALA A 52 -4.06 25.60 -13.77
N ASP A 53 -2.91 25.43 -13.10
CA ASP A 53 -2.48 26.31 -12.02
C ASP A 53 -2.35 27.76 -12.51
N LEU A 54 -1.77 27.99 -13.69
CA LEU A 54 -1.63 29.33 -14.26
C LEU A 54 -3.00 29.99 -14.52
N VAL A 55 -3.96 29.24 -15.04
CA VAL A 55 -5.33 29.73 -15.27
C VAL A 55 -6.01 30.09 -13.95
N ASP A 56 -5.82 29.28 -12.91
CA ASP A 56 -6.40 29.53 -11.58
C ASP A 56 -5.80 30.79 -10.91
N ILE A 57 -4.49 31.01 -11.09
CA ILE A 57 -3.80 32.25 -10.67
C ILE A 57 -4.42 33.46 -11.38
N ILE A 58 -4.55 33.41 -12.72
CA ILE A 58 -5.04 34.54 -13.52
C ILE A 58 -6.49 34.89 -13.19
N LYS A 59 -7.34 33.88 -12.96
CA LYS A 59 -8.76 34.09 -12.61
C LYS A 59 -8.96 34.65 -11.20
N GLY A 60 -7.90 34.76 -10.39
CA GLY A 60 -8.02 35.14 -8.97
C GLY A 60 -8.89 34.16 -8.18
N SER A 61 -9.05 32.93 -8.68
CA SER A 61 -9.85 31.86 -8.05
C SER A 61 -9.07 31.17 -6.93
N LEU A 62 -7.76 31.41 -6.85
CA LEU A 62 -7.00 31.13 -5.66
C LEU A 62 -7.51 32.03 -4.53
N SER A 63 -8.14 31.42 -3.52
CA SER A 63 -8.31 32.05 -2.22
C SER A 63 -6.96 32.61 -1.75
N ARG A 64 -6.99 33.56 -0.81
CA ARG A 64 -5.80 34.27 -0.26
C ARG A 64 -4.63 33.34 0.18
N ASP A 65 -4.88 32.04 0.24
CA ASP A 65 -3.95 30.93 0.40
C ASP A 65 -3.50 30.40 -0.98
N VAL A 66 -2.57 31.11 -1.62
CA VAL A 66 -2.05 30.89 -3.00
C VAL A 66 -1.47 29.47 -3.23
N LEU A 67 -1.32 28.67 -2.18
CA LEU A 67 -0.77 27.30 -2.21
C LEU A 67 -1.78 26.23 -1.76
N GLY A 68 -3.06 26.57 -1.58
CA GLY A 68 -4.06 25.68 -0.99
C GLY A 68 -3.74 25.27 0.47
N TRP A 69 -2.74 25.92 1.07
CA TRP A 69 -2.28 25.66 2.42
C TRP A 69 -2.93 26.67 3.37
N GLN A 70 -4.03 26.25 3.99
CA GLN A 70 -4.41 26.83 5.28
C GLN A 70 -3.50 26.22 6.33
N SER A 71 -3.07 27.03 7.30
CA SER A 71 -2.37 26.53 8.49
C SER A 71 -3.32 25.61 9.26
N LEU A 72 -3.37 24.35 8.85
CA LEU A 72 -4.03 23.30 9.61
C LEU A 72 -3.22 23.10 10.89
N GLU A 73 -3.92 22.88 12.01
CA GLU A 73 -3.24 22.50 13.25
C GLU A 73 -2.32 21.31 12.96
N ALA A 74 -1.06 21.42 13.39
CA ALA A 74 -0.08 20.38 13.15
C ALA A 74 -0.53 19.10 13.86
N THR A 75 -0.98 18.13 13.09
CA THR A 75 -1.24 16.79 13.62
C THR A 75 0.10 16.16 13.99
N PRO A 76 0.22 15.55 15.19
CA PRO A 76 1.47 14.99 15.63
C PRO A 76 1.91 13.87 14.68
N TYR A 77 3.18 13.88 14.32
CA TYR A 77 3.78 12.81 13.53
C TYR A 77 3.76 11.50 14.32
N GLN A 78 3.15 10.47 13.77
CA GLN A 78 3.19 9.12 14.33
C GLN A 78 4.46 8.40 13.86
N ASN A 79 5.17 7.77 14.80
CA ASN A 79 6.33 6.94 14.48
C ASN A 79 5.90 5.75 13.61
N GLN A 80 6.78 5.30 12.72
CA GLN A 80 6.51 4.19 11.81
C GLN A 80 6.23 2.88 12.55
N ASP A 81 6.86 2.69 13.73
CA ASP A 81 6.71 1.50 14.57
C ASP A 81 5.29 1.35 15.15
N ASP A 82 4.56 2.46 15.28
CA ASP A 82 3.21 2.49 15.83
C ASP A 82 2.13 2.22 14.76
N ILE A 83 2.52 2.04 13.49
CA ILE A 83 1.56 1.88 12.38
C ILE A 83 1.27 0.40 12.13
N GLU A 84 0.08 -0.04 12.53
CA GLU A 84 -0.40 -1.39 12.24
C GLU A 84 -0.49 -1.67 10.72
N SER A 85 -0.05 -2.86 10.31
CA SER A 85 -0.08 -3.31 8.91
C SER A 85 -0.08 -4.83 8.80
N ILE A 86 -0.49 -5.32 7.64
CA ILE A 86 -0.42 -6.73 7.27
C ILE A 86 0.82 -6.95 6.42
N PHE A 87 1.58 -7.99 6.75
CA PHE A 87 2.85 -8.32 6.09
C PHE A 87 2.74 -9.60 5.27
N TYR A 88 3.46 -9.62 4.14
CA TYR A 88 3.78 -10.83 3.41
C TYR A 88 5.20 -11.24 3.74
N LEU A 89 5.36 -12.40 4.37
CA LEU A 89 6.66 -12.96 4.73
C LEU A 89 7.00 -14.12 3.81
N ARG A 90 8.13 -14.00 3.12
CA ARG A 90 8.71 -15.09 2.33
C ARG A 90 9.89 -15.67 3.10
N LEU A 91 9.67 -16.82 3.72
CA LEU A 91 10.67 -17.50 4.53
C LEU A 91 11.27 -18.68 3.77
N LEU A 92 12.56 -18.91 3.97
CA LEU A 92 13.23 -20.14 3.59
C LEU A 92 13.24 -21.07 4.80
N ALA A 93 12.76 -22.29 4.63
CA ALA A 93 12.59 -23.25 5.70
C ALA A 93 13.12 -24.62 5.26
N THR A 94 13.60 -25.41 6.21
CA THR A 94 13.99 -26.80 5.92
C THR A 94 12.71 -27.63 5.75
N ASP A 95 12.67 -28.48 4.74
CA ASP A 95 11.51 -29.35 4.48
C ASP A 95 11.48 -30.53 5.47
N LYS A 96 11.03 -30.23 6.69
CA LYS A 96 10.83 -31.20 7.77
C LYS A 96 9.41 -31.03 8.33
N PRO A 97 8.73 -32.14 8.66
CA PRO A 97 7.45 -32.06 9.35
C PRO A 97 7.63 -31.30 10.68
N GLY A 98 6.70 -30.41 11.00
CA GLY A 98 6.72 -29.58 12.23
C GLY A 98 7.20 -28.15 12.04
N VAL A 99 7.99 -27.84 11.01
CA VAL A 99 8.59 -26.50 10.83
C VAL A 99 7.54 -25.38 10.69
N LEU A 100 6.42 -25.65 10.01
CA LEU A 100 5.33 -24.68 9.92
C LEU A 100 4.66 -24.46 11.28
N ALA A 101 4.52 -25.51 12.10
CA ALA A 101 3.92 -25.42 13.42
C ALA A 101 4.79 -24.54 14.34
N ASP A 102 6.11 -24.73 14.30
CA ASP A 102 7.07 -23.93 15.07
C ASP A 102 7.00 -22.44 14.68
N ILE A 103 6.98 -22.15 13.38
CA ILE A 103 6.86 -20.77 12.87
C ILE A 103 5.54 -20.14 13.37
N THR A 104 4.41 -20.85 13.25
CA THR A 104 3.12 -20.34 13.72
C THR A 104 3.08 -20.16 15.24
N ALA A 105 3.75 -21.01 16.00
CA ALA A 105 3.83 -20.89 17.45
C ALA A 105 4.59 -19.63 17.87
N ILE A 106 5.71 -19.31 17.21
CA ILE A 106 6.47 -18.07 17.43
C ILE A 106 5.59 -16.84 17.18
N PHE A 107 4.85 -16.82 16.07
CA PHE A 107 3.95 -15.70 15.77
C PHE A 107 2.77 -15.59 16.75
N CYS A 108 2.27 -16.71 17.27
CA CYS A 108 1.17 -16.70 18.24
C CYS A 108 1.61 -16.25 19.64
N GLN A 109 2.87 -16.46 20.00
CA GLN A 109 3.46 -15.99 21.26
C GLN A 109 3.86 -14.51 21.20
N SER A 110 4.06 -13.97 20.00
CA SER A 110 4.37 -12.56 19.78
C SER A 110 3.10 -11.69 19.87
N PRO A 111 3.18 -10.44 20.33
CA PRO A 111 2.04 -9.50 20.36
C PRO A 111 1.51 -9.12 18.96
N TYR A 112 2.19 -9.50 17.87
CA TYR A 112 1.73 -9.30 16.50
C TYR A 112 0.67 -10.34 16.15
N GLN A 113 -0.59 -10.01 16.39
CA GLN A 113 -1.71 -10.94 16.26
C GLN A 113 -1.88 -11.44 14.80
N CYS A 114 -1.68 -12.75 14.59
CA CYS A 114 -1.85 -13.38 13.29
C CYS A 114 -3.33 -13.48 12.93
N ARG A 115 -3.84 -12.57 12.09
CA ARG A 115 -5.18 -12.69 11.47
C ARG A 115 -5.13 -13.64 10.27
N SER A 116 -4.90 -14.93 10.49
CA SER A 116 -5.12 -15.96 9.47
C SER A 116 -6.50 -16.59 9.64
N SER A 117 -7.50 -16.13 8.89
CA SER A 117 -8.87 -16.69 8.88
C SER A 117 -9.06 -17.82 7.86
N HIS A 118 -8.00 -18.53 7.48
CA HIS A 118 -8.09 -19.68 6.59
C HIS A 118 -7.41 -20.90 7.22
N THR A 119 -8.04 -21.44 8.27
CA THR A 119 -7.82 -22.81 8.75
C THR A 119 -8.46 -23.79 7.78
N LYS A 120 -7.92 -23.81 6.57
CA LYS A 120 -7.84 -24.92 5.62
C LYS A 120 -6.61 -24.57 4.81
N ALA A 121 -5.55 -25.37 4.94
CA ALA A 121 -4.48 -25.41 3.98
C ALA A 121 -5.08 -25.84 2.62
N LYS A 122 -5.76 -24.92 1.94
CA LYS A 122 -6.25 -25.09 0.58
C LYS A 122 -5.25 -24.39 -0.32
N LEU A 123 -4.34 -25.23 -0.78
CA LEU A 123 -3.45 -25.04 -1.91
C LEU A 123 -4.25 -24.46 -3.10
N MET A 124 -4.23 -23.15 -3.30
CA MET A 124 -4.79 -22.49 -4.49
C MET A 124 -3.81 -21.37 -4.91
N HIS A 125 -2.86 -21.76 -5.76
CA HIS A 125 -2.10 -20.93 -6.72
C HIS A 125 -1.30 -19.70 -6.23
N LYS A 126 -0.19 -19.95 -5.51
CA LYS A 126 1.22 -19.58 -5.85
C LYS A 126 2.07 -19.52 -4.57
N THR A 127 2.46 -20.71 -4.14
CA THR A 127 3.81 -21.05 -3.64
C THR A 127 4.44 -20.11 -2.59
N MET A 128 4.35 -20.49 -1.31
CA MET A 128 5.52 -20.39 -0.45
C MET A 128 6.58 -21.29 -1.08
N ARG A 129 7.45 -20.72 -1.94
CA ARG A 129 8.58 -21.46 -2.54
C ARG A 129 9.58 -21.74 -1.43
N ILE A 130 9.40 -22.88 -0.77
CA ILE A 130 10.48 -23.60 -0.11
C ILE A 130 11.36 -24.09 -1.26
N LEU A 131 12.45 -23.37 -1.52
CA LEU A 131 13.49 -23.87 -2.41
C LEU A 131 14.25 -24.94 -1.61
N PRO A 132 14.29 -26.21 -2.04
CA PRO A 132 15.19 -27.16 -1.44
C PRO A 132 16.62 -26.67 -1.68
N LEU A 133 17.37 -26.47 -0.61
CA LEU A 133 18.82 -26.34 -0.71
C LEU A 133 19.34 -27.71 -1.17
N SER A 134 19.65 -27.86 -2.47
CA SER A 134 20.49 -28.98 -2.89
C SER A 134 21.88 -28.76 -2.26
N PRO A 135 22.49 -29.78 -1.64
CA PRO A 135 23.88 -29.67 -1.23
C PRO A 135 24.74 -29.45 -2.48
N THR A 136 25.27 -28.25 -2.64
CA THR A 136 26.37 -27.98 -3.55
C THR A 136 27.54 -28.88 -3.15
N LYS A 137 27.86 -29.84 -4.01
CA LYS A 137 29.21 -30.40 -4.09
C LYS A 137 30.16 -29.33 -4.61
#